data_AF-A0A535U0N7-F1
#
_entry.id   AF-A0A535U0N7-F1
#
_cell.length_a   1.000
_cell.length_b   1.000
_cell.length_c   1.000
_cell.angle_alpha   90.00
_cell.angle_beta   90.00
_cell.angle_gamma   90.00
#
_symmetry.space_group_name_H-M   'P 1'
#
loop_
_entity.id
_entity.type
_entity.pdbx_description
1 polymer ?
#
loop_
_entity_poly.entity_id
_entity_poly.type
_entity_poly.pdbx_seq_one_letter_code
_entity_poly.pdbx_strand_id
1 'polypeptide(L)'
;MTSGKRRVARLFGREYAVILPSIRDPRMHVAAVLITLQVLGQTVLGFRLSVAQILICLATGALIEFVVAFFKDSAIMWPASGLLTGNSAAFILRTPGTLHGQWWSLHGIWIFVGVVAISMASKYLIRWRGRHIFNPSNLGLVIAFVALGPKLTEPQDLWWIPPGPWLIVTYAVLVVGGLLIAWELRLLGLELAFMAGFAGFTAVALALVPDHCMVASWHVAPMCGRELWQILVTSPELLVFGLFMMPDPRTVPDGAVARVAFGILVAILAVLLIGPTTLEFWTKTAILASLVIACALRFSLARFLSPLEARDRQRAGRRRLGWRLPVALAAALILVGVVPVAADVSTHSPEPAAGLADGSTPTLALNVGTGPAVGSWVSGAAAAALPPPKSSGPVSASAPLWILPPIPTVTVPSNVVAFDKSTVGTADKMAHDVVLDLIIESEARRAHDTHLAESGATGDALKEFIDVINGDISGGKIIQKTYSFDKVSLNLYLPKFSSQASRLVGVTLNGTSTFITRDASGSVVSQSSTPYAKSWGLDTSGTGRPVIINDYTDLAPAP
;
A
#
# COMPACT_ATOMS: atom_id res chain seq x y z
N MET A 1 -26.02 -33.13 29.45
CA MET A 1 -25.64 -32.13 30.46
C MET A 1 -25.00 -32.85 31.64
N THR A 2 -23.67 -32.99 31.65
CA THR A 2 -22.93 -33.34 32.86
C THR A 2 -22.32 -32.05 33.39
N SER A 3 -22.76 -31.65 34.58
CA SER A 3 -22.29 -30.48 35.32
C SER A 3 -20.80 -30.68 35.66
N GLY A 4 -19.91 -30.20 34.79
CA GLY A 4 -18.48 -30.12 35.10
C GLY A 4 -18.28 -29.09 36.20
N LYS A 5 -17.76 -29.51 37.37
CA LYS A 5 -17.44 -28.63 38.49
C LYS A 5 -16.73 -27.36 37.99
N ARG A 6 -17.36 -26.20 38.21
CA ARG A 6 -16.78 -24.89 37.88
C ARG A 6 -15.48 -24.77 38.66
N ARG A 7 -14.34 -24.69 37.95
CA ARG A 7 -13.04 -24.49 38.59
C ARG A 7 -13.00 -23.03 39.07
N VAL A 8 -12.75 -22.82 40.35
CA VAL A 8 -12.71 -21.49 40.96
C VAL A 8 -11.39 -21.36 41.71
N ALA A 9 -10.71 -20.23 41.53
CA ALA A 9 -9.53 -19.85 42.30
C ALA A 9 -9.91 -18.69 43.22
N ARG A 10 -9.52 -18.76 44.49
CA ARG A 10 -9.74 -17.65 45.44
C ARG A 10 -8.45 -16.84 45.55
N LEU A 11 -8.49 -15.58 45.13
CA LEU A 11 -7.38 -14.62 45.23
C LEU A 11 -7.86 -13.36 45.94
N PHE A 12 -7.08 -12.88 46.92
CA PHE A 12 -7.38 -11.65 47.67
C PHE A 12 -8.82 -11.59 48.21
N GLY A 13 -9.37 -12.72 48.66
CA GLY A 13 -10.74 -12.82 49.18
C GLY A 13 -11.86 -12.79 48.12
N ARG A 14 -11.54 -12.71 46.82
CA ARG A 14 -12.50 -12.80 45.71
C ARG A 14 -12.40 -14.15 44.99
N GLU A 15 -13.53 -14.61 44.47
CA GLU A 15 -13.62 -15.84 43.69
C GLU A 15 -13.48 -15.55 42.20
N TYR A 16 -12.52 -16.22 41.56
CA TYR A 16 -12.23 -16.11 40.14
C TYR A 16 -12.59 -17.40 39.41
N ALA A 17 -13.41 -17.31 38.37
CA ALA A 17 -13.69 -18.46 37.53
C ALA A 17 -12.45 -18.82 36.68
N VAL A 18 -12.02 -20.08 36.73
CA VAL A 18 -10.86 -20.56 35.95
C VAL A 18 -11.36 -21.25 34.68
N ILE A 19 -11.02 -20.68 33.53
CA ILE A 19 -11.41 -21.19 32.21
C ILE A 19 -10.15 -21.62 31.45
N LEU A 20 -10.01 -22.93 31.27
CA LEU A 20 -8.87 -23.54 30.59
C LEU A 20 -9.07 -23.60 29.06
N PRO A 21 -7.99 -23.67 28.27
CA PRO A 21 -8.08 -23.86 26.83
C PRO A 21 -8.78 -25.18 26.50
N SER A 22 -9.58 -25.17 25.44
CA SER A 22 -10.25 -26.36 24.92
C SER A 22 -9.91 -26.53 23.44
N ILE A 23 -9.47 -27.73 23.06
CA ILE A 23 -9.17 -28.07 21.66
C ILE A 23 -10.43 -28.02 20.79
N ARG A 24 -11.61 -28.23 21.39
CA ARG A 24 -12.90 -28.14 20.68
C ARG A 24 -13.37 -26.71 20.41
N ASP A 25 -12.61 -25.70 20.81
CA ASP A 25 -12.93 -24.31 20.50
C ASP A 25 -12.53 -24.01 19.04
N PRO A 26 -13.46 -23.64 18.15
CA PRO A 26 -13.16 -23.33 16.75
C PRO A 26 -12.06 -22.28 16.58
N ARG A 27 -11.86 -21.41 17.58
CA ARG A 27 -10.78 -20.42 17.58
C ARG A 27 -9.39 -21.06 17.60
N MET A 28 -9.24 -22.26 18.18
CA MET A 28 -7.99 -23.02 18.16
C MET A 28 -7.70 -23.58 16.76
N HIS A 29 -8.73 -23.97 16.00
CA HIS A 29 -8.57 -24.39 14.60
C HIS A 29 -8.12 -23.20 13.72
N VAL A 30 -8.74 -22.03 13.87
CA VAL A 30 -8.30 -20.81 13.17
C VAL A 30 -6.86 -20.46 13.54
N ALA A 31 -6.53 -20.50 14.84
CA ALA A 31 -5.17 -20.22 15.31
C ALA A 31 -4.15 -21.19 14.73
N ALA A 32 -4.47 -22.49 14.62
CA ALA A 32 -3.59 -23.49 14.03
C ALA A 32 -3.29 -23.21 12.55
N VAL A 33 -4.31 -22.82 11.77
CA VAL A 33 -4.12 -22.42 10.36
C VAL A 33 -3.24 -21.17 10.27
N LEU A 34 -3.55 -20.12 11.03
CA LEU A 34 -2.77 -18.87 11.00
C LEU A 34 -1.32 -19.09 11.47
N ILE A 35 -1.09 -19.90 12.50
CA ILE A 35 0.27 -20.24 12.96
C ILE A 35 1.01 -21.02 11.86
N THR A 36 0.35 -21.96 11.19
CA THR A 36 0.97 -22.70 10.08
C THR A 36 1.39 -21.75 8.96
N LEU A 37 0.52 -20.80 8.59
CA LEU A 37 0.83 -19.79 7.59
C LEU A 37 1.93 -18.83 8.05
N GLN A 38 1.99 -18.47 9.34
CA GLN A 38 3.11 -17.71 9.89
C GLN A 38 4.42 -18.49 9.78
N VAL A 39 4.43 -19.77 10.13
CA VAL A 39 5.62 -20.63 10.00
C VAL A 39 6.07 -20.68 8.53
N LEU A 40 5.17 -20.97 7.59
CA LEU A 40 5.47 -20.92 6.17
C LEU A 40 5.98 -19.54 5.74
N GLY A 41 5.36 -18.47 6.27
CA GLY A 41 5.76 -17.07 6.19
C GLY A 41 7.24 -16.87 6.49
N GLN A 42 7.67 -17.38 7.64
CA GLN A 42 9.01 -17.23 8.18
C GLN A 42 10.05 -18.15 7.53
N THR A 43 9.65 -19.28 6.92
CA THR A 43 10.59 -20.29 6.41
C THR A 43 10.72 -20.30 4.89
N VAL A 44 9.62 -20.17 4.15
CA VAL A 44 9.60 -20.41 2.69
C VAL A 44 8.94 -19.29 1.89
N LEU A 45 8.04 -18.51 2.49
CA LEU A 45 7.30 -17.45 1.79
C LEU A 45 7.98 -16.07 1.86
N GLY A 46 9.07 -15.93 2.62
CA GLY A 46 9.84 -14.69 2.64
C GLY A 46 9.15 -13.52 3.33
N PHE A 47 8.27 -13.76 4.32
CA PHE A 47 7.52 -12.67 4.97
C PHE A 47 8.46 -11.65 5.62
N ARG A 48 8.18 -10.38 5.37
CA ARG A 48 8.87 -9.19 5.90
C ARG A 48 8.36 -8.83 7.30
N LEU A 49 8.35 -9.82 8.18
CA LEU A 49 7.76 -9.76 9.52
C LEU A 49 8.69 -10.51 10.48
N SER A 50 9.04 -9.90 11.61
CA SER A 50 9.89 -10.54 12.62
C SER A 50 9.07 -11.42 13.57
N VAL A 51 9.70 -12.46 14.11
CA VAL A 51 9.13 -13.28 15.19
C VAL A 51 8.87 -12.42 16.43
N ALA A 52 9.72 -11.44 16.72
CA ALA A 52 9.50 -10.50 17.83
C ALA A 52 8.21 -9.68 17.66
N GLN A 53 7.91 -9.21 16.43
CA GLN A 53 6.67 -8.49 16.10
C GLN A 53 5.44 -9.41 16.24
N ILE A 54 5.53 -10.68 15.86
CA ILE A 54 4.46 -11.67 16.08
C ILE A 54 4.21 -11.86 17.59
N LEU A 55 5.28 -12.14 18.35
CA LEU A 55 5.19 -12.43 19.78
C LEU A 55 4.65 -11.24 20.58
N ILE A 56 5.04 -10.00 20.26
CA ILE A 56 4.52 -8.83 20.96
C ILE A 56 3.04 -8.60 20.67
N CYS A 57 2.56 -8.89 19.45
CA CYS A 57 1.14 -8.79 19.14
C CYS A 57 0.32 -9.80 19.93
N LEU A 58 0.80 -11.06 19.98
CA LEU A 58 0.19 -12.10 20.80
C LEU A 58 0.18 -11.71 22.28
N ALA A 59 1.31 -11.26 22.82
CA ALA A 59 1.44 -10.84 24.21
C ALA A 59 0.53 -9.66 24.54
N THR A 60 0.48 -8.64 23.67
CA THR A 60 -0.37 -7.44 23.87
C THR A 60 -1.85 -7.83 23.88
N GLY A 61 -2.30 -8.62 22.91
CA GLY A 61 -3.69 -9.08 22.84
C GLY A 61 -4.05 -9.96 24.05
N ALA A 62 -3.16 -10.88 24.41
CA ALA A 62 -3.33 -11.75 25.57
C ALA A 62 -3.42 -10.95 26.88
N LEU A 63 -2.52 -9.99 27.07
CA LEU A 63 -2.46 -9.15 28.26
C LEU A 63 -3.72 -8.30 28.40
N ILE A 64 -4.17 -7.64 27.33
CA ILE A 64 -5.39 -6.81 27.38
C ILE A 64 -6.61 -7.68 27.68
N GLU A 65 -6.76 -8.85 27.04
CA GLU A 65 -7.88 -9.76 27.35
C GLU A 65 -7.82 -10.27 28.78
N PHE A 66 -6.63 -10.65 29.26
CA PHE A 66 -6.44 -11.11 30.63
C PHE A 66 -6.80 -10.02 31.65
N VAL A 67 -6.30 -8.79 31.46
CA VAL A 67 -6.59 -7.64 32.33
C VAL A 67 -8.09 -7.37 32.36
N VAL A 68 -8.75 -7.33 31.21
CA VAL A 68 -10.21 -7.11 31.15
C VAL A 68 -10.94 -8.25 31.86
N ALA A 69 -10.61 -9.51 31.59
CA ALA A 69 -11.26 -10.66 32.22
C ALA A 69 -11.05 -10.70 33.75
N PHE A 70 -9.84 -10.37 34.20
CA PHE A 70 -9.48 -10.37 35.62
C PHE A 70 -10.23 -9.28 36.39
N PHE A 71 -10.24 -8.04 35.89
CA PHE A 71 -10.85 -6.92 36.62
C PHE A 71 -12.36 -6.80 36.41
N LYS A 72 -12.85 -7.05 35.20
CA LYS A 72 -14.27 -6.87 34.87
C LYS A 72 -15.09 -8.14 35.08
N ASP A 73 -14.59 -9.28 34.61
CA ASP A 73 -15.35 -10.52 34.57
C ASP A 73 -15.04 -11.45 35.76
N SER A 74 -14.09 -11.05 36.63
CA SER A 74 -13.59 -11.88 37.74
C SER A 74 -13.26 -13.30 37.28
N ALA A 75 -12.54 -13.40 36.16
CA ALA A 75 -12.19 -14.66 35.53
C ALA A 75 -10.69 -14.71 35.24
N ILE A 76 -10.07 -15.85 35.54
CA ILE A 76 -8.72 -16.20 35.10
C ILE A 76 -8.91 -17.16 33.93
N MET A 77 -8.80 -16.64 32.71
CA MET A 77 -9.06 -17.40 31.50
C MET A 77 -7.85 -17.42 30.57
N TRP A 78 -7.73 -18.50 29.80
CA TRP A 78 -6.86 -18.53 28.64
C TRP A 78 -7.32 -17.48 27.61
N PRO A 79 -6.47 -16.51 27.23
CA PRO A 79 -6.88 -15.38 26.39
C PRO A 79 -6.90 -15.73 24.90
N ALA A 80 -7.65 -16.78 24.53
CA ALA A 80 -7.72 -17.28 23.16
C ALA A 80 -8.11 -16.21 22.14
N SER A 81 -9.02 -15.30 22.50
CA SER A 81 -9.51 -14.31 21.54
C SER A 81 -8.54 -13.14 21.40
N GLY A 82 -7.86 -12.74 22.48
CA GLY A 82 -6.79 -11.75 22.44
C GLY A 82 -5.58 -12.25 21.65
N LEU A 83 -5.19 -13.51 21.86
CA LEU A 83 -4.16 -14.17 21.05
C LEU A 83 -4.54 -14.21 19.57
N LEU A 84 -5.79 -14.57 19.25
CA LEU A 84 -6.25 -14.60 17.86
C LEU A 84 -6.27 -13.22 17.21
N THR A 85 -6.75 -12.19 17.93
CA THR A 85 -6.72 -10.80 17.45
C THR A 85 -5.29 -10.31 17.23
N GLY A 86 -4.38 -10.59 18.17
CA GLY A 86 -2.96 -10.28 18.03
C GLY A 86 -2.34 -11.00 16.83
N ASN A 87 -2.61 -12.29 16.65
CA ASN A 87 -2.08 -13.07 15.52
C ASN A 87 -2.60 -12.54 14.17
N SER A 88 -3.90 -12.23 14.09
CA SER A 88 -4.51 -11.65 12.89
C SER A 88 -3.91 -10.29 12.53
N ALA A 89 -3.66 -9.42 13.53
CA ALA A 89 -2.99 -8.15 13.31
C ALA A 89 -1.55 -8.34 12.83
N ALA A 90 -0.76 -9.20 13.49
CA ALA A 90 0.62 -9.50 13.09
C ALA A 90 0.70 -10.13 11.70
N PHE A 91 -0.26 -10.97 11.33
CA PHE A 91 -0.27 -11.63 10.03
C PHE A 91 -0.38 -10.62 8.88
N ILE A 92 -1.18 -9.56 9.05
CA ILE A 92 -1.48 -8.58 7.99
C ILE A 92 -0.56 -7.36 8.04
N LEU A 93 -0.17 -6.89 9.23
CA LEU A 93 0.62 -5.68 9.39
C LEU A 93 2.09 -5.90 9.04
N ARG A 94 2.65 -5.04 8.21
CA ARG A 94 4.09 -4.88 7.96
C ARG A 94 4.51 -3.46 8.27
N THR A 95 5.79 -3.28 8.54
CA THR A 95 6.42 -1.97 8.72
C THR A 95 7.61 -1.87 7.77
N PRO A 96 7.68 -0.84 6.90
CA PRO A 96 8.79 -0.69 5.99
C PRO A 96 10.14 -0.72 6.71
N GLY A 97 11.13 -1.40 6.12
CA GLY A 97 12.47 -1.58 6.69
C GLY A 97 12.67 -2.87 7.50
N THR A 98 11.61 -3.62 7.84
CA THR A 98 11.77 -4.99 8.35
C THR A 98 12.04 -5.94 7.18
N LEU A 99 13.18 -6.61 7.17
CA LEU A 99 13.55 -7.54 6.11
C LEU A 99 13.35 -9.00 6.54
N HIS A 100 13.13 -9.88 5.56
CA HIS A 100 13.07 -11.31 5.82
C HIS A 100 14.40 -11.81 6.43
N GLY A 101 14.31 -12.75 7.38
CA GLY A 101 15.46 -13.27 8.12
C GLY A 101 15.84 -12.45 9.36
N GLN A 102 15.33 -11.22 9.51
CA GLN A 102 15.51 -10.41 10.73
C GLN A 102 14.52 -10.82 11.84
N TRP A 103 14.55 -12.09 12.24
CA TRP A 103 13.52 -12.69 13.11
C TRP A 103 13.35 -12.01 14.47
N TRP A 104 14.38 -11.33 14.99
CA TRP A 104 14.34 -10.66 16.30
C TRP A 104 14.34 -9.14 16.21
N SER A 105 14.11 -8.56 15.03
CA SER A 105 14.00 -7.10 14.87
C SER A 105 12.83 -6.53 15.68
N LEU A 106 13.10 -5.45 16.41
CA LEU A 106 12.11 -4.65 17.16
C LEU A 106 11.66 -3.41 16.37
N HIS A 107 12.00 -3.32 15.09
CA HIS A 107 11.61 -2.21 14.23
C HIS A 107 10.09 -2.03 14.20
N GLY A 108 9.62 -0.79 14.35
CA GLY A 108 8.19 -0.48 14.30
C GLY A 108 7.32 -1.14 15.38
N ILE A 109 7.90 -1.74 16.44
CA ILE A 109 7.16 -2.55 17.43
C ILE A 109 6.01 -1.78 18.11
N TRP A 110 6.19 -0.47 18.30
CA TRP A 110 5.17 0.42 18.86
C TRP A 110 3.91 0.50 17.98
N ILE A 111 4.04 0.38 16.66
CA ILE A 111 2.91 0.33 15.72
C ILE A 111 2.13 -0.97 15.91
N PHE A 112 2.83 -2.11 15.99
CA PHE A 112 2.22 -3.41 16.25
C PHE A 112 1.45 -3.44 17.57
N VAL A 113 2.04 -2.90 18.65
CA VAL A 113 1.37 -2.75 19.96
C VAL A 113 0.16 -1.83 19.83
N GLY A 114 0.30 -0.67 19.18
CA GLY A 114 -0.77 0.30 18.99
C GLY A 114 -1.96 -0.28 18.22
N VAL A 115 -1.71 -0.99 17.11
CA VAL A 115 -2.75 -1.66 16.33
C VAL A 115 -3.51 -2.67 17.17
N VAL A 116 -2.81 -3.56 17.89
CA VAL A 116 -3.46 -4.55 18.75
C VAL A 116 -4.23 -3.89 19.89
N ALA A 117 -3.70 -2.82 20.47
CA ALA A 117 -4.38 -2.07 21.53
C ALA A 117 -5.68 -1.45 21.04
N ILE A 118 -5.66 -0.79 19.86
CA ILE A 118 -6.86 -0.22 19.23
C ILE A 118 -7.87 -1.31 18.87
N SER A 119 -7.41 -2.44 18.31
CA SER A 119 -8.24 -3.60 18.00
C SER A 119 -8.97 -4.12 19.25
N MET A 120 -8.24 -4.30 20.34
CA MET A 120 -8.80 -4.78 21.60
C MET A 120 -9.71 -3.73 22.25
N ALA A 121 -9.36 -2.45 22.17
CA ALA A 121 -10.22 -1.36 22.62
C ALA A 121 -11.57 -1.37 21.88
N SER A 122 -11.56 -1.51 20.55
CA SER A 122 -12.78 -1.66 19.74
C SER A 122 -13.64 -2.83 20.20
N LYS A 123 -13.04 -4.00 20.46
CA LYS A 123 -13.72 -5.21 20.94
C LYS A 123 -14.48 -4.97 22.25
N TYR A 124 -13.85 -4.27 23.21
CA TYR A 124 -14.41 -4.12 24.56
C TYR A 124 -15.26 -2.85 24.75
N LEU A 125 -14.97 -1.78 24.02
CA LEU A 125 -15.63 -0.47 24.16
C LEU A 125 -16.76 -0.29 23.14
N ILE A 126 -16.60 -0.75 21.89
CA ILE A 126 -17.58 -0.51 20.81
C ILE A 126 -18.47 -1.75 20.66
N ARG A 127 -19.50 -1.82 21.51
CA ARG A 127 -20.38 -2.99 21.61
C ARG A 127 -21.85 -2.62 21.51
N TRP A 128 -22.63 -3.50 20.90
CA TRP A 128 -24.08 -3.43 20.83
C TRP A 128 -24.68 -4.78 21.25
N ARG A 129 -25.63 -4.76 22.19
CA ARG A 129 -26.29 -5.96 22.73
C ARG A 129 -25.31 -7.07 23.14
N GLY A 130 -24.21 -6.68 23.79
CA GLY A 130 -23.20 -7.62 24.27
C GLY A 130 -22.27 -8.21 23.19
N ARG A 131 -22.33 -7.77 21.93
CA ARG A 131 -21.40 -8.17 20.86
C ARG A 131 -20.61 -6.95 20.37
N HIS A 132 -19.35 -7.14 20.00
CA HIS A 132 -18.60 -6.09 19.31
C HIS A 132 -19.21 -5.82 17.93
N ILE A 133 -19.11 -4.57 17.47
CA ILE A 133 -19.68 -4.15 16.18
C ILE A 133 -18.75 -4.51 15.03
N PHE A 134 -17.48 -4.15 15.16
CA PHE A 134 -16.46 -4.30 14.13
C PHE A 134 -15.58 -5.51 14.39
N ASN A 135 -15.08 -6.15 13.33
CA ASN A 135 -13.96 -7.08 13.50
C ASN A 135 -12.78 -6.30 14.13
N PRO A 136 -12.30 -6.72 15.31
CA PRO A 136 -11.35 -5.92 16.08
C PRO A 136 -10.01 -5.76 15.38
N SER A 137 -9.41 -6.84 14.85
CA SER A 137 -8.14 -6.74 14.12
C SER A 137 -8.32 -5.90 12.86
N ASN A 138 -9.41 -6.12 12.11
CA ASN A 138 -9.70 -5.35 10.90
C ASN A 138 -9.79 -3.84 11.14
N LEU A 139 -10.53 -3.41 12.17
CA LEU A 139 -10.67 -1.99 12.45
C LEU A 139 -9.34 -1.36 12.86
N GLY A 140 -8.56 -2.03 13.72
CA GLY A 140 -7.25 -1.53 14.13
C GLY A 140 -6.27 -1.39 12.97
N LEU A 141 -6.26 -2.36 12.06
CA LEU A 141 -5.44 -2.33 10.83
C LEU A 141 -5.85 -1.19 9.90
N VAL A 142 -7.15 -1.04 9.60
CA VAL A 142 -7.65 0.04 8.72
C VAL A 142 -7.31 1.41 9.31
N ILE A 143 -7.49 1.62 10.62
CA ILE A 143 -7.13 2.88 11.27
C ILE A 143 -5.63 3.15 11.11
N ALA A 144 -4.77 2.16 11.34
CA ALA A 144 -3.34 2.34 11.20
C ALA A 144 -2.91 2.62 9.75
N PHE A 145 -3.43 1.89 8.76
CA PHE A 145 -3.10 2.12 7.37
C PHE A 145 -3.54 3.51 6.89
N VAL A 146 -4.73 3.97 7.28
CA VAL A 146 -5.21 5.31 6.91
C VAL A 146 -4.45 6.41 7.65
N ALA A 147 -4.17 6.24 8.95
CA ALA A 147 -3.56 7.28 9.77
C ALA A 147 -2.03 7.40 9.61
N LEU A 148 -1.34 6.27 9.40
CA LEU A 148 0.12 6.21 9.34
C LEU A 148 0.63 6.12 7.89
N GLY A 149 -0.20 5.63 6.97
CA GLY A 149 0.10 5.56 5.54
C GLY A 149 1.24 4.59 5.16
N PRO A 150 1.61 4.56 3.86
CA PRO A 150 2.61 3.65 3.31
C PRO A 150 4.05 3.92 3.78
N LYS A 151 4.28 5.01 4.51
CA LYS A 151 5.60 5.37 5.07
C LYS A 151 5.96 4.58 6.31
N LEU A 152 4.95 4.24 7.12
CA LEU A 152 5.13 3.59 8.43
C LEU A 152 4.48 2.23 8.50
N THR A 153 3.50 1.97 7.63
CA THR A 153 2.74 0.73 7.60
C THR A 153 2.61 0.22 6.19
N GLU A 154 2.53 -1.10 6.04
CA GLU A 154 2.19 -1.77 4.80
C GLU A 154 1.24 -2.93 5.13
N PRO A 155 0.10 -3.09 4.44
CA PRO A 155 -0.62 -4.35 4.45
C PRO A 155 0.26 -5.44 3.85
N GLN A 156 0.06 -6.69 4.25
CA GLN A 156 0.73 -7.82 3.63
C GLN A 156 0.45 -7.86 2.12
N ASP A 157 1.48 -8.20 1.33
CA ASP A 157 1.41 -8.27 -0.13
C ASP A 157 0.24 -9.18 -0.58
N LEU A 158 -0.46 -8.81 -1.66
CA LEU A 158 -1.49 -9.60 -2.35
C LEU A 158 -0.94 -10.95 -2.77
N TRP A 159 0.31 -11.00 -3.24
CA TRP A 159 0.96 -12.21 -3.71
C TRP A 159 2.26 -12.43 -2.95
N TRP A 160 2.53 -13.67 -2.54
CA TRP A 160 3.61 -13.95 -1.57
C TRP A 160 4.88 -14.48 -2.21
N ILE A 161 4.75 -15.40 -3.17
CA ILE A 161 5.88 -16.01 -3.89
C ILE A 161 5.49 -16.37 -5.33
N PRO A 162 6.46 -16.54 -6.25
CA PRO A 162 6.19 -17.07 -7.58
C PRO A 162 5.47 -18.44 -7.56
N PRO A 163 4.75 -18.81 -8.63
CA PRO A 163 4.12 -20.13 -8.72
C PRO A 163 5.11 -21.27 -8.49
N GLY A 164 4.78 -22.17 -7.57
CA GLY A 164 5.64 -23.29 -7.22
C GLY A 164 5.04 -24.19 -6.14
N PRO A 165 5.73 -25.27 -5.74
CA PRO A 165 5.22 -26.26 -4.78
C PRO A 165 4.79 -25.65 -3.44
N TRP A 166 5.57 -24.69 -2.92
CA TRP A 166 5.26 -24.02 -1.66
C TRP A 166 4.01 -23.15 -1.71
N LEU A 167 3.72 -22.56 -2.88
CA LEU A 167 2.48 -21.80 -3.07
C LEU A 167 1.27 -22.75 -3.10
N ILE A 168 1.40 -23.91 -3.74
CA ILE A 168 0.35 -24.95 -3.75
C ILE A 168 0.06 -25.45 -2.33
N VAL A 169 1.11 -25.75 -1.54
CA VAL A 169 0.96 -26.15 -0.13
C VAL A 169 0.25 -25.05 0.66
N THR A 170 0.63 -23.80 0.44
CA THR A 170 0.02 -22.64 1.10
C THR A 170 -1.46 -22.50 0.76
N TYR A 171 -1.85 -22.62 -0.52
CA TYR A 171 -3.25 -22.65 -0.91
C TYR A 171 -4.00 -23.84 -0.32
N ALA A 172 -3.38 -25.02 -0.25
CA ALA A 172 -4.00 -26.18 0.37
C ALA A 172 -4.32 -25.90 1.84
N VAL A 173 -3.38 -25.32 2.60
CA VAL A 173 -3.60 -24.91 4.00
C VAL A 173 -4.72 -23.86 4.10
N LEU A 174 -4.69 -22.82 3.25
CA LEU A 174 -5.69 -21.75 3.24
C LEU A 174 -7.10 -22.25 2.92
N VAL A 175 -7.25 -22.95 1.80
CA VAL A 175 -8.56 -23.35 1.26
C VAL A 175 -9.15 -24.47 2.10
N VAL A 176 -8.37 -25.51 2.43
CA VAL A 176 -8.88 -26.63 3.26
C VAL A 176 -9.18 -26.13 4.67
N GLY A 177 -8.27 -25.37 5.28
CA GLY A 177 -8.47 -24.80 6.61
C GLY A 177 -9.70 -23.88 6.67
N GLY A 178 -9.82 -22.97 5.70
CA GLY A 178 -10.93 -22.03 5.60
C GLY A 178 -12.27 -22.75 5.42
N LEU A 179 -12.38 -23.66 4.44
CA LEU A 179 -13.62 -24.39 4.17
C LEU A 179 -14.06 -25.26 5.36
N LEU A 180 -13.14 -25.92 6.05
CA LEU A 180 -13.46 -26.74 7.23
C LEU A 180 -14.03 -25.87 8.37
N ILE A 181 -13.40 -24.73 8.65
CA ILE A 181 -13.85 -23.80 9.68
C ILE A 181 -15.20 -23.18 9.29
N ALA A 182 -15.34 -22.77 8.04
CA ALA A 182 -16.58 -22.22 7.49
C ALA A 182 -17.74 -23.21 7.56
N TRP A 183 -17.47 -24.49 7.30
CA TRP A 183 -18.43 -25.57 7.45
C TRP A 183 -18.85 -25.74 8.92
N GLU A 184 -17.88 -25.80 9.84
CA GLU A 184 -18.11 -25.92 11.29
C GLU A 184 -18.96 -24.77 11.83
N LEU A 185 -18.67 -23.54 11.38
CA LEU A 185 -19.36 -22.32 11.81
C LEU A 185 -20.64 -21.99 11.02
N ARG A 186 -20.95 -22.78 9.97
CA ARG A 186 -22.07 -22.56 9.03
C ARG A 186 -22.01 -21.17 8.36
N LEU A 187 -20.81 -20.76 7.97
CA LEU A 187 -20.51 -19.47 7.33
C LEU A 187 -20.20 -19.57 5.83
N LEU A 188 -20.17 -20.78 5.27
CA LEU A 188 -19.91 -21.03 3.83
C LEU A 188 -20.72 -20.15 2.87
N GLY A 189 -22.01 -19.92 3.17
CA GLY A 189 -22.86 -19.08 2.33
C GLY A 189 -22.38 -17.62 2.23
N LEU A 190 -21.82 -17.07 3.32
CA LEU A 190 -21.25 -15.72 3.33
C LEU A 190 -19.95 -15.67 2.52
N GLU A 191 -19.07 -16.64 2.72
CA GLU A 191 -17.75 -16.68 2.08
C GLU A 191 -17.89 -16.88 0.57
N LEU A 192 -18.71 -17.84 0.14
CA LEU A 192 -18.99 -18.06 -1.28
C LEU A 192 -19.65 -16.85 -1.93
N ALA A 193 -20.57 -16.19 -1.22
CA ALA A 193 -21.22 -14.98 -1.71
C ALA A 193 -20.23 -13.82 -1.87
N PHE A 194 -19.30 -13.65 -0.93
CA PHE A 194 -18.22 -12.68 -1.07
C PHE A 194 -17.28 -13.05 -2.23
N MET A 195 -16.76 -14.28 -2.29
CA MET A 195 -15.79 -14.67 -3.31
C MET A 195 -16.38 -14.59 -4.73
N ALA A 196 -17.58 -15.11 -4.94
CA ALA A 196 -18.27 -15.05 -6.23
C ALA A 196 -18.70 -13.61 -6.57
N GLY A 197 -19.22 -12.86 -5.59
CA GLY A 197 -19.59 -11.46 -5.77
C GLY A 197 -18.39 -10.61 -6.13
N PHE A 198 -17.29 -10.72 -5.38
CA PHE A 198 -16.07 -9.96 -5.60
C PHE A 198 -15.49 -10.27 -6.98
N ALA A 199 -15.40 -11.55 -7.36
CA ALA A 199 -14.94 -11.95 -8.68
C ALA A 199 -15.83 -11.38 -9.81
N GLY A 200 -17.16 -11.49 -9.67
CA GLY A 200 -18.11 -10.98 -10.66
C GLY A 200 -18.10 -9.46 -10.78
N PHE A 201 -18.19 -8.74 -9.67
CA PHE A 201 -18.22 -7.27 -9.67
C PHE A 201 -16.88 -6.67 -10.12
N THR A 202 -15.74 -7.26 -9.73
CA THR A 202 -14.42 -6.82 -10.21
C THR A 202 -14.29 -7.06 -11.72
N ALA A 203 -14.76 -8.20 -12.23
CA ALA A 203 -14.75 -8.48 -13.68
C ALA A 203 -15.56 -7.43 -14.45
N VAL A 204 -16.76 -7.10 -13.97
CA VAL A 204 -17.62 -6.07 -14.57
C VAL A 204 -16.96 -4.69 -14.49
N ALA A 205 -16.42 -4.32 -13.33
CA ALA A 205 -15.76 -3.02 -13.14
C ALA A 205 -14.57 -2.83 -14.09
N LEU A 206 -13.67 -3.81 -14.18
CA LEU A 206 -12.49 -3.76 -15.04
C LEU A 206 -12.83 -3.87 -16.53
N ALA A 207 -13.94 -4.51 -16.89
CA ALA A 207 -14.43 -4.50 -18.27
C ALA A 207 -14.96 -3.12 -18.69
N LEU A 208 -15.51 -2.34 -17.75
CA LEU A 208 -16.00 -0.98 -17.99
C LEU A 208 -14.88 0.07 -17.96
N VAL A 209 -13.80 -0.20 -17.23
CA VAL A 209 -12.63 0.69 -17.09
C VAL A 209 -11.34 -0.11 -17.33
N PRO A 210 -11.02 -0.44 -18.60
CA PRO A 210 -9.86 -1.29 -18.92
C PRO A 210 -8.51 -0.64 -18.60
N ASP A 211 -8.47 0.69 -18.52
CA ASP A 211 -7.26 1.47 -18.22
C ASP A 211 -6.92 1.52 -16.72
N HIS A 212 -7.79 0.97 -15.85
CA HIS A 212 -7.48 0.87 -14.43
C HIS A 212 -6.36 -0.16 -14.20
N CYS A 213 -5.27 0.31 -13.59
CA CYS A 213 -4.07 -0.47 -13.33
C CYS A 213 -3.64 -0.31 -11.86
N MET A 214 -3.01 -1.35 -11.33
CA MET A 214 -2.41 -1.35 -10.00
C MET A 214 -0.92 -1.69 -10.07
N VAL A 215 -0.13 -0.97 -9.30
CA VAL A 215 1.29 -1.18 -9.08
C VAL A 215 1.47 -1.86 -7.72
N ALA A 216 2.28 -2.93 -7.68
CA ALA A 216 2.47 -3.76 -6.49
C ALA A 216 3.92 -4.21 -6.38
N SER A 217 4.50 -4.23 -5.17
CA SER A 217 5.95 -4.40 -4.89
C SER A 217 6.60 -5.61 -5.59
N TRP A 218 5.83 -6.69 -5.69
CA TRP A 218 6.23 -8.01 -6.19
C TRP A 218 5.96 -8.20 -7.70
N HIS A 219 5.35 -7.22 -8.37
CA HIS A 219 5.03 -7.28 -9.80
C HIS A 219 5.62 -6.11 -10.58
N VAL A 220 6.52 -6.38 -11.53
CA VAL A 220 7.36 -5.37 -12.20
C VAL A 220 6.53 -4.33 -12.95
N ALA A 221 5.57 -4.76 -13.77
CA ALA A 221 4.73 -3.86 -14.56
C ALA A 221 3.40 -3.54 -13.85
N PRO A 222 2.76 -2.39 -14.12
CA PRO A 222 1.38 -2.15 -13.74
C PRO A 222 0.47 -3.28 -14.27
N MET A 223 -0.33 -3.87 -13.38
CA MET A 223 -1.27 -4.93 -13.74
C MET A 223 -2.61 -4.28 -14.05
N CYS A 224 -3.15 -4.55 -15.24
CA CYS A 224 -4.40 -3.93 -15.71
C CYS A 224 -5.40 -5.00 -16.18
N GLY A 225 -6.67 -4.61 -16.35
CA GLY A 225 -7.68 -5.45 -16.98
C GLY A 225 -7.75 -6.89 -16.46
N ARG A 226 -7.61 -7.87 -17.37
CA ARG A 226 -7.74 -9.31 -17.04
C ARG A 226 -6.66 -9.80 -16.05
N GLU A 227 -5.43 -9.31 -16.17
CA GLU A 227 -4.33 -9.70 -15.30
C GLU A 227 -4.59 -9.24 -13.87
N LEU A 228 -4.98 -7.97 -13.71
CA LEU A 228 -5.37 -7.41 -12.42
C LEU A 228 -6.54 -8.19 -11.80
N TRP A 229 -7.56 -8.53 -12.60
CA TRP A 229 -8.67 -9.35 -12.14
C TRP A 229 -8.21 -10.71 -11.60
N GLN A 230 -7.35 -11.42 -12.35
CA GLN A 230 -6.83 -12.73 -11.94
C GLN A 230 -6.07 -12.63 -10.62
N ILE A 231 -5.21 -11.62 -10.50
CA ILE A 231 -4.39 -11.39 -9.31
C ILE A 231 -5.24 -11.07 -8.09
N LEU A 232 -6.22 -10.17 -8.22
CA LEU A 232 -7.10 -9.83 -7.09
C LEU A 232 -7.91 -11.05 -6.65
N VAL A 233 -8.56 -11.75 -7.58
CA VAL A 233 -9.48 -12.86 -7.26
C VAL A 233 -8.76 -14.09 -6.73
N THR A 234 -7.54 -14.36 -7.21
CA THR A 234 -6.78 -15.55 -6.81
C THR A 234 -5.74 -15.28 -5.72
N SER A 235 -5.60 -14.02 -5.28
CA SER A 235 -4.65 -13.61 -4.24
C SER A 235 -4.78 -14.47 -2.97
N PRO A 236 -3.68 -15.05 -2.45
CA PRO A 236 -3.67 -15.72 -1.15
C PRO A 236 -4.18 -14.81 -0.02
N GLU A 237 -3.84 -13.54 -0.06
CA GLU A 237 -4.25 -12.59 0.98
C GLU A 237 -5.73 -12.16 0.83
N LEU A 238 -6.31 -12.14 -0.38
CA LEU A 238 -7.77 -12.03 -0.52
C LEU A 238 -8.48 -13.26 0.07
N LEU A 239 -7.92 -14.47 -0.11
CA LEU A 239 -8.45 -15.67 0.53
C LEU A 239 -8.34 -15.59 2.06
N VAL A 240 -7.24 -15.04 2.60
CA VAL A 240 -7.12 -14.79 4.05
C VAL A 240 -8.25 -13.89 4.53
N PHE A 241 -8.51 -12.79 3.83
CA PHE A 241 -9.61 -11.88 4.13
C PHE A 241 -10.97 -12.59 4.07
N GLY A 242 -11.25 -13.32 2.99
CA GLY A 242 -12.53 -14.00 2.76
C GLY A 242 -12.80 -15.16 3.71
N LEU A 243 -11.78 -15.94 4.08
CA LEU A 243 -11.93 -17.21 4.81
C LEU A 243 -11.63 -17.10 6.32
N PHE A 244 -10.89 -16.08 6.77
CA PHE A 244 -10.47 -15.98 8.18
C PHE A 244 -10.76 -14.63 8.82
N MET A 245 -10.95 -13.57 8.04
CA MET A 245 -11.19 -12.23 8.58
C MET A 245 -12.65 -11.81 8.50
N MET A 246 -13.29 -12.01 7.35
CA MET A 246 -14.72 -11.75 7.18
C MET A 246 -15.62 -12.65 8.05
N PRO A 247 -15.39 -13.97 8.16
CA PRO A 247 -16.29 -14.88 8.87
C PRO A 247 -16.11 -14.83 10.41
N ASP A 248 -16.17 -13.65 11.03
CA ASP A 248 -16.28 -13.53 12.49
C ASP A 248 -17.77 -13.65 12.92
N PRO A 249 -18.17 -14.74 13.62
CA PRO A 249 -19.56 -14.98 14.00
C PRO A 249 -20.16 -13.90 14.91
N ARG A 250 -19.34 -13.03 15.52
CA ARG A 250 -19.82 -11.92 16.35
C ARG A 250 -20.15 -10.67 15.55
N THR A 251 -19.56 -10.48 14.37
CA THR A 251 -19.70 -9.27 13.55
C THR A 251 -20.65 -9.48 12.37
N VAL A 252 -20.82 -10.71 11.90
CA VAL A 252 -21.75 -11.05 10.81
C VAL A 252 -23.21 -11.20 11.29
N PRO A 253 -24.22 -11.09 10.40
CA PRO A 253 -25.60 -11.38 10.73
C PRO A 253 -25.86 -12.84 11.14
N ASP A 254 -26.91 -13.08 11.92
CA ASP A 254 -27.26 -14.42 12.40
C ASP A 254 -27.94 -15.30 11.34
N GLY A 255 -28.77 -14.72 10.46
CA GLY A 255 -29.55 -15.49 9.49
C GLY A 255 -28.80 -15.79 8.17
N ALA A 256 -29.16 -16.91 7.53
CA ALA A 256 -28.45 -17.44 6.36
C ALA A 256 -28.55 -16.51 5.14
N VAL A 257 -29.72 -15.91 4.91
CA VAL A 257 -29.92 -14.96 3.80
C VAL A 257 -29.20 -13.65 4.09
N ALA A 258 -29.26 -13.14 5.33
CA ALA A 258 -28.52 -11.94 5.71
C ALA A 258 -27.00 -12.12 5.61
N ARG A 259 -26.48 -13.32 5.88
CA ARG A 259 -25.07 -13.68 5.69
C ARG A 259 -24.63 -13.62 4.22
N VAL A 260 -25.42 -14.18 3.31
CA VAL A 260 -25.18 -14.10 1.86
C VAL A 260 -25.22 -12.64 1.39
N ALA A 261 -26.27 -11.90 1.79
CA ALA A 261 -26.40 -10.49 1.44
C ALA A 261 -25.27 -9.63 2.02
N PHE A 262 -24.78 -9.95 3.22
CA PHE A 262 -23.63 -9.30 3.83
C PHE A 262 -22.35 -9.54 3.03
N GLY A 263 -22.08 -10.79 2.62
CA GLY A 263 -20.94 -11.11 1.75
C GLY A 263 -20.97 -10.34 0.41
N ILE A 264 -22.14 -10.27 -0.23
CA ILE A 264 -22.35 -9.48 -1.45
C ILE A 264 -22.12 -7.98 -1.19
N LEU A 265 -22.63 -7.45 -0.07
CA LEU A 265 -22.42 -6.04 0.29
C LEU A 265 -20.94 -5.72 0.48
N VAL A 266 -20.18 -6.59 1.18
CA VAL A 266 -18.74 -6.42 1.35
C VAL A 266 -18.03 -6.44 0.00
N ALA A 267 -18.40 -7.36 -0.90
CA ALA A 267 -17.83 -7.42 -2.25
C ALA A 267 -18.07 -6.14 -3.05
N ILE A 268 -19.30 -5.60 -3.05
CA ILE A 268 -19.63 -4.34 -3.74
C ILE A 268 -18.82 -3.19 -3.14
N LEU A 269 -18.77 -3.07 -1.82
CA LEU A 269 -18.00 -2.02 -1.14
C LEU A 269 -16.51 -2.14 -1.42
N ALA A 270 -15.95 -3.36 -1.47
CA ALA A 270 -14.55 -3.57 -1.80
C ALA A 270 -14.24 -3.10 -3.22
N VAL A 271 -15.04 -3.49 -4.22
CA VAL A 271 -14.84 -3.06 -5.61
C VAL A 271 -14.98 -1.54 -5.77
N LEU A 272 -15.95 -0.92 -5.09
CA LEU A 272 -16.12 0.53 -5.10
C LEU A 272 -14.93 1.28 -4.51
N LEU A 273 -14.38 0.77 -3.40
CA LEU A 273 -13.23 1.37 -2.73
C LEU A 273 -11.91 1.09 -3.45
N ILE A 274 -11.80 -0.01 -4.21
CA ILE A 274 -10.63 -0.30 -5.06
C ILE A 274 -10.59 0.62 -6.28
N GLY A 275 -11.75 0.99 -6.82
CA GLY A 275 -11.89 1.88 -7.98
C GLY A 275 -10.88 3.04 -8.01
N PRO A 276 -10.76 3.87 -6.96
CA PRO A 276 -9.85 5.01 -6.90
C PRO A 276 -8.36 4.68 -6.61
N THR A 277 -7.98 3.41 -6.51
CA THR A 277 -6.66 3.00 -6.01
C THR A 277 -5.75 2.48 -7.11
N THR A 278 -4.52 3.01 -7.21
CA THR A 278 -3.49 2.56 -8.17
C THR A 278 -2.31 1.85 -7.50
N LEU A 279 -2.26 1.86 -6.17
CA LEU A 279 -1.23 1.21 -5.37
C LEU A 279 -1.83 0.04 -4.58
N GLU A 280 -1.09 -1.06 -4.52
CA GLU A 280 -1.44 -2.23 -3.71
C GLU A 280 -1.79 -1.88 -2.26
N PHE A 281 -1.03 -0.95 -1.65
CA PHE A 281 -1.29 -0.46 -0.30
C PHE A 281 -2.74 0.02 -0.12
N TRP A 282 -3.22 0.85 -1.04
CA TRP A 282 -4.56 1.43 -0.99
C TRP A 282 -5.63 0.42 -1.40
N THR A 283 -5.34 -0.43 -2.39
CA THR A 283 -6.23 -1.54 -2.78
C THR A 283 -6.48 -2.49 -1.60
N LYS A 284 -5.43 -2.84 -0.85
CA LYS A 284 -5.55 -3.65 0.38
C LYS A 284 -6.33 -2.94 1.47
N THR A 285 -6.01 -1.67 1.70
CA THR A 285 -6.72 -0.85 2.69
C THR A 285 -8.21 -0.73 2.35
N ALA A 286 -8.55 -0.59 1.06
CA ALA A 286 -9.91 -0.56 0.54
C ALA A 286 -10.66 -1.88 0.81
N ILE A 287 -10.05 -3.03 0.56
CA ILE A 287 -10.63 -4.35 0.85
C ILE A 287 -10.93 -4.47 2.36
N LEU A 288 -10.00 -4.10 3.23
CA LEU A 288 -10.19 -4.16 4.68
C LEU A 288 -11.26 -3.16 5.16
N ALA A 289 -11.24 -1.93 4.63
CA ALA A 289 -12.21 -0.88 4.95
C ALA A 289 -13.64 -1.27 4.52
N SER A 290 -13.80 -2.02 3.43
CA SER A 290 -15.10 -2.52 2.99
C SER A 290 -15.83 -3.33 4.08
N LEU A 291 -15.09 -4.16 4.83
CA LEU A 291 -15.62 -4.93 5.94
C LEU A 291 -15.95 -4.04 7.15
N VAL A 292 -15.14 -3.00 7.43
CA VAL A 292 -15.46 -2.02 8.48
C VAL A 292 -16.81 -1.34 8.19
N ILE A 293 -16.99 -0.85 6.97
CA ILE A 293 -18.22 -0.18 6.54
C ILE A 293 -19.41 -1.17 6.58
N ALA A 294 -19.24 -2.39 6.07
CA ALA A 294 -20.28 -3.41 6.13
C ALA A 294 -20.68 -3.75 7.57
N CYS A 295 -19.71 -3.88 8.48
CA CYS A 295 -19.96 -4.09 9.91
C CYS A 295 -20.79 -2.96 10.55
N ALA A 296 -20.56 -1.69 10.15
CA ALA A 296 -21.40 -0.58 10.60
C ALA A 296 -22.83 -0.69 10.05
N LEU A 297 -22.98 -1.05 8.78
CA LEU A 297 -24.27 -1.15 8.08
C LEU A 297 -25.06 -2.42 8.44
N ARG A 298 -24.45 -3.41 9.10
CA ARG A 298 -25.03 -4.73 9.37
C ARG A 298 -26.40 -4.68 10.06
N PHE A 299 -26.61 -3.73 10.97
CA PHE A 299 -27.85 -3.64 11.74
C PHE A 299 -29.01 -3.18 10.86
N SER A 300 -28.75 -2.22 9.96
CA SER A 300 -29.70 -1.76 8.96
C SER A 300 -30.03 -2.87 7.97
N LEU A 301 -29.01 -3.63 7.53
CA LEU A 301 -29.17 -4.79 6.65
C LEU A 301 -30.03 -5.88 7.31
N ALA A 302 -29.71 -6.26 8.54
CA ALA A 302 -30.46 -7.28 9.29
C ALA A 302 -31.92 -6.85 9.51
N ARG A 303 -32.17 -5.58 9.85
CA ARG A 303 -33.54 -5.04 9.97
C ARG A 303 -34.28 -5.10 8.65
N PHE A 304 -33.64 -4.73 7.55
CA PHE A 304 -34.24 -4.76 6.21
C PHE A 304 -34.61 -6.18 5.76
N LEU A 305 -33.75 -7.17 6.05
CA LEU A 305 -33.90 -8.56 5.64
C LEU A 305 -34.72 -9.42 6.62
N SER A 306 -34.94 -8.96 7.85
CA SER A 306 -35.74 -9.68 8.87
C SER A 306 -37.08 -10.27 8.38
N PRO A 307 -37.86 -9.65 7.47
CA PRO A 307 -39.10 -10.25 6.99
C PRO A 307 -38.90 -11.40 6.01
N LEU A 308 -37.74 -11.46 5.33
CA LEU A 308 -37.37 -12.53 4.41
C LEU A 308 -36.97 -13.78 5.19
N GLU A 309 -36.27 -13.61 6.31
CA GLU A 309 -35.84 -14.71 7.18
C GLU A 309 -36.99 -15.27 8.04
N ALA A 310 -37.96 -14.44 8.42
CA ALA A 310 -39.17 -14.91 9.10
C ALA A 310 -40.02 -15.86 8.24
N ARG A 311 -39.89 -15.80 6.90
CA ARG A 311 -40.62 -16.64 5.95
C ARG A 311 -40.06 -18.05 5.77
N ASP A 312 -38.84 -18.33 6.20
CA ASP A 312 -38.33 -19.71 6.30
C ASP A 312 -39.05 -20.51 7.41
N ARG A 313 -39.83 -19.85 8.28
CA ARG A 313 -40.69 -20.53 9.27
C ARG A 313 -42.17 -20.63 8.89
N GLN A 314 -42.68 -19.82 7.96
CA GLN A 314 -44.09 -19.86 7.56
C GLN A 314 -44.28 -19.50 6.07
N ARG A 315 -44.47 -20.52 5.23
CA ARG A 315 -45.08 -20.36 3.90
C ARG A 315 -46.58 -20.10 4.05
N ALA A 316 -47.01 -18.84 3.93
CA ALA A 316 -48.28 -18.41 3.30
C ALA A 316 -48.46 -16.89 3.49
N GLY A 317 -48.67 -16.13 2.41
CA GLY A 317 -49.04 -14.72 2.51
C GLY A 317 -48.44 -13.84 1.42
N ARG A 318 -48.90 -14.03 0.18
CA ARG A 318 -48.49 -13.34 -1.04
C ARG A 318 -49.11 -11.93 -1.11
N ARG A 319 -48.53 -10.88 -0.48
CA ARG A 319 -48.90 -9.48 -0.83
C ARG A 319 -48.06 -8.29 -0.31
N ARG A 320 -46.78 -8.45 0.11
CA ARG A 320 -45.93 -7.29 0.50
C ARG A 320 -44.51 -7.29 -0.11
N LEU A 321 -44.34 -7.89 -1.29
CA LEU A 321 -43.04 -8.00 -1.98
C LEU A 321 -42.86 -6.98 -3.14
N GLY A 322 -43.79 -6.06 -3.38
CA GLY A 322 -43.75 -5.23 -4.58
C GLY A 322 -42.62 -4.18 -4.60
N TRP A 323 -42.27 -3.59 -3.46
CA TRP A 323 -41.45 -2.36 -3.45
C TRP A 323 -40.02 -2.53 -2.91
N ARG A 324 -39.73 -3.56 -2.10
CA ARG A 324 -38.41 -3.70 -1.46
C ARG A 324 -37.36 -4.38 -2.33
N LEU A 325 -37.79 -5.32 -3.19
CA LEU A 325 -36.93 -5.95 -4.18
C LEU A 325 -36.46 -4.96 -5.26
N PRO A 326 -37.32 -4.12 -5.86
CA PRO A 326 -36.87 -3.09 -6.80
C PRO A 326 -36.05 -2.00 -6.11
N VAL A 327 -36.28 -1.67 -4.84
CA VAL A 327 -35.42 -0.71 -4.10
C VAL A 327 -34.03 -1.30 -3.82
N ALA A 328 -33.94 -2.58 -3.48
CA ALA A 328 -32.65 -3.25 -3.31
C ALA A 328 -31.89 -3.38 -4.65
N LEU A 329 -32.61 -3.70 -5.74
CA LEU A 329 -32.05 -3.70 -7.09
C LEU A 329 -31.66 -2.31 -7.57
N ALA A 330 -32.45 -1.27 -7.27
CA ALA A 330 -32.15 0.12 -7.61
C ALA A 330 -30.97 0.65 -6.81
N ALA A 331 -30.87 0.33 -5.51
CA ALA A 331 -29.69 0.67 -4.71
C ALA A 331 -28.44 -0.07 -5.23
N ALA A 332 -28.56 -1.35 -5.61
CA ALA A 332 -27.47 -2.09 -6.24
C ALA A 332 -27.08 -1.49 -7.60
N LEU A 333 -28.04 -1.09 -8.44
CA LEU A 333 -27.80 -0.43 -9.73
C LEU A 333 -27.18 0.96 -9.58
N ILE A 334 -27.61 1.74 -8.59
CA ILE A 334 -27.02 3.04 -8.25
C ILE A 334 -25.59 2.84 -7.75
N LEU A 335 -25.35 1.86 -6.87
CA LEU A 335 -24.01 1.52 -6.40
C LEU A 335 -23.10 1.04 -7.55
N VAL A 336 -23.62 0.24 -8.49
CA VAL A 336 -22.92 -0.13 -9.73
C VAL A 336 -22.64 1.10 -10.60
N GLY A 337 -23.55 2.07 -10.65
CA GLY A 337 -23.38 3.34 -11.36
C GLY A 337 -22.36 4.30 -10.73
N VAL A 338 -21.97 4.10 -9.47
CA VAL A 338 -20.89 4.86 -8.80
C VAL A 338 -19.51 4.27 -9.10
N VAL A 339 -19.43 3.01 -9.57
CA VAL A 339 -18.16 2.33 -9.92
C VAL A 339 -17.35 3.09 -10.99
N PRO A 340 -17.95 3.59 -12.10
CA PRO A 340 -17.21 4.37 -13.08
C PRO A 340 -16.70 5.71 -12.54
N VAL A 341 -17.47 6.35 -11.63
CA VAL A 341 -17.10 7.65 -11.02
C VAL A 341 -15.94 7.47 -10.02
N ALA A 342 -15.96 6.39 -9.25
CA ALA A 342 -14.86 6.06 -8.33
C ALA A 342 -13.56 5.71 -9.11
N ALA A 343 -13.69 5.11 -10.29
CA ALA A 343 -12.56 4.80 -11.18
C ALA A 343 -11.99 6.05 -11.88
N ASP A 344 -12.82 7.04 -12.24
CA ASP A 344 -12.38 8.32 -12.83
C ASP A 344 -11.65 9.22 -11.81
N VAL A 345 -12.02 9.13 -10.53
CA VAL A 345 -11.28 9.79 -9.42
C VAL A 345 -9.92 9.11 -9.16
N SER A 346 -9.76 7.84 -9.54
CA SER A 346 -8.50 7.06 -9.39
C SER A 346 -7.34 7.63 -10.16
N THR A 347 -7.60 8.13 -11.36
CA THR A 347 -6.58 8.56 -12.30
C THR A 347 -6.02 9.94 -11.97
N HIS A 348 -6.61 10.61 -10.97
CA HIS A 348 -6.28 11.99 -10.58
C HIS A 348 -5.72 12.10 -9.14
N SER A 349 -5.45 10.98 -8.46
CA SER A 349 -4.95 11.00 -7.08
C SER A 349 -3.42 11.13 -7.04
N PRO A 350 -2.86 12.12 -6.31
CA PRO A 350 -1.42 12.26 -6.17
C PRO A 350 -0.82 11.08 -5.39
N GLU A 351 0.35 10.65 -5.83
CA GLU A 351 1.06 9.49 -5.30
C GLU A 351 1.94 9.90 -4.10
N PRO A 352 1.92 9.13 -3.00
CA PRO A 352 2.89 9.32 -1.93
C PRO A 352 4.28 8.89 -2.43
N ALA A 353 5.21 9.84 -2.54
CA ALA A 353 6.57 9.53 -2.94
C ALA A 353 7.44 9.00 -1.79
N ALA A 354 8.52 8.35 -2.20
CA ALA A 354 9.54 7.75 -1.36
C ALA A 354 10.06 8.70 -0.30
N GLY A 355 10.17 8.23 0.95
CA GLY A 355 10.98 8.92 1.95
C GLY A 355 12.46 8.93 1.55
N LEU A 356 13.07 10.11 1.57
CA LEU A 356 14.46 10.33 1.18
C LEU A 356 15.42 9.97 2.32
N ALA A 357 16.72 10.06 2.05
CA ALA A 357 17.76 9.71 3.02
C ALA A 357 17.73 10.58 4.28
N ASP A 358 17.10 11.77 4.20
CA ASP A 358 16.91 12.72 5.29
C ASP A 358 15.54 12.61 6.02
N GLY A 359 14.64 11.74 5.54
CA GLY A 359 13.30 11.52 6.09
C GLY A 359 12.19 12.41 5.49
N SER A 360 12.49 13.27 4.52
CA SER A 360 11.50 14.06 3.77
C SER A 360 10.78 13.20 2.72
N THR A 361 9.61 13.63 2.23
CA THR A 361 8.85 12.88 1.21
C THR A 361 8.40 13.79 0.07
N PRO A 362 8.81 13.54 -1.17
CA PRO A 362 8.22 14.20 -2.32
C PRO A 362 6.74 13.81 -2.48
N THR A 363 6.01 14.57 -3.27
CA THR A 363 4.72 14.17 -3.84
C THR A 363 4.96 13.89 -5.31
N LEU A 364 4.83 12.64 -5.75
CA LEU A 364 4.91 12.30 -7.17
C LEU A 364 3.48 12.27 -7.71
N ALA A 365 3.25 12.82 -8.90
CA ALA A 365 1.97 12.63 -9.57
C ALA A 365 2.11 11.44 -10.50
N LEU A 366 1.31 10.39 -10.28
CA LEU A 366 1.25 9.25 -11.20
C LEU A 366 0.44 9.66 -12.43
N ASN A 367 1.12 10.03 -13.51
CA ASN A 367 0.48 10.21 -14.82
C ASN A 367 0.44 8.87 -15.57
N VAL A 368 -0.41 7.93 -15.15
CA VAL A 368 -0.75 6.80 -16.02
C VAL A 368 -1.57 7.37 -17.17
N GLY A 369 -1.11 7.18 -18.41
CA GLY A 369 -1.75 7.78 -19.59
C GLY A 369 -3.26 7.55 -19.60
N THR A 370 -4.01 8.61 -19.33
CA THR A 370 -5.47 8.60 -19.37
C THR A 370 -5.93 8.93 -20.78
N GLY A 371 -6.87 8.12 -21.30
CA GLY A 371 -7.84 8.64 -22.26
C GLY A 371 -8.51 9.92 -21.72
N PRO A 372 -9.14 10.73 -22.58
CA PRO A 372 -9.59 12.07 -22.21
C PRO A 372 -10.54 12.03 -21.01
N ALA A 373 -10.20 12.79 -19.95
CA ALA A 373 -11.04 12.98 -18.77
C ALA A 373 -12.45 13.41 -19.18
N VAL A 374 -13.47 12.77 -18.60
CA VAL A 374 -14.88 13.12 -18.82
C VAL A 374 -15.16 14.44 -18.11
N GLY A 375 -14.82 15.55 -18.78
CA GLY A 375 -15.04 16.91 -18.25
C GLY A 375 -14.09 17.97 -18.78
N SER A 376 -12.96 17.61 -19.40
CA SER A 376 -11.97 18.59 -19.88
C SER A 376 -12.39 19.33 -21.16
N TRP A 377 -13.44 18.87 -21.85
CA TRP A 377 -13.97 19.50 -23.07
C TRP A 377 -14.66 20.85 -22.85
N VAL A 378 -14.91 21.27 -21.61
CA VAL A 378 -15.62 22.53 -21.32
C VAL A 378 -14.67 23.69 -21.00
N SER A 379 -13.43 23.43 -20.59
CA SER A 379 -12.48 24.48 -20.14
C SER A 379 -11.24 24.64 -21.02
N GLY A 380 -10.82 23.63 -21.78
CA GLY A 380 -9.62 23.72 -22.64
C GLY A 380 -9.81 24.53 -23.94
N ALA A 381 -11.01 24.49 -24.53
CA ALA A 381 -11.28 25.17 -25.80
C ALA A 381 -11.40 26.70 -25.67
N ALA A 382 -11.63 27.23 -24.47
CA ALA A 382 -11.76 28.67 -24.24
C ALA A 382 -10.41 29.37 -23.98
N ALA A 383 -9.40 28.65 -23.49
CA ALA A 383 -8.06 29.21 -23.25
C ALA A 383 -7.18 29.22 -24.51
N ALA A 384 -7.43 28.30 -25.46
CA ALA A 384 -6.70 28.22 -26.73
C ALA A 384 -7.19 29.25 -27.79
N ALA A 385 -8.27 29.99 -27.51
CA ALA A 385 -8.88 30.95 -28.43
C ALA A 385 -8.49 32.42 -28.17
N LEU A 386 -7.68 32.70 -27.14
CA LEU A 386 -7.18 34.05 -26.87
C LEU A 386 -5.71 34.15 -27.29
N PRO A 387 -5.34 35.06 -28.21
CA PRO A 387 -3.94 35.29 -28.51
C PRO A 387 -3.23 35.85 -27.25
N PRO A 388 -1.97 35.45 -26.99
CA PRO A 388 -1.24 35.98 -25.85
C PRO A 388 -1.04 37.50 -25.99
N PRO A 389 -1.09 38.27 -24.89
CA PRO A 389 -0.76 39.69 -24.95
C PRO A 389 0.69 39.85 -25.39
N LYS A 390 0.87 40.46 -26.56
CA LYS A 390 2.18 40.80 -27.14
C LYS A 390 2.81 41.95 -26.35
N SER A 391 3.82 41.64 -25.56
CA SER A 391 4.86 42.61 -25.17
C SER A 391 6.09 42.39 -26.05
N SER A 392 6.01 42.83 -27.31
CA SER A 392 7.16 42.86 -28.21
C SER A 392 8.07 44.05 -27.87
N GLY A 393 9.05 43.81 -27.00
CA GLY A 393 10.25 44.62 -26.87
C GLY A 393 11.48 43.69 -26.97
N PRO A 394 12.63 44.16 -27.51
CA PRO A 394 13.83 43.34 -27.55
C PRO A 394 14.37 43.20 -26.14
N VAL A 395 14.13 42.05 -25.51
CA VAL A 395 14.85 41.64 -24.30
C VAL A 395 16.15 41.01 -24.78
N SER A 396 17.28 41.60 -24.42
CA SER A 396 18.58 40.92 -24.55
C SER A 396 18.57 39.75 -23.55
N ALA A 397 18.01 38.62 -23.97
CA ALA A 397 18.10 37.37 -23.26
C ALA A 397 19.39 36.68 -23.72
N SER A 398 20.51 37.03 -23.10
CA SER A 398 21.70 36.19 -23.17
C SER A 398 21.39 34.91 -22.38
N ALA A 399 20.76 33.94 -23.03
CA ALA A 399 20.60 32.62 -22.43
C ALA A 399 22.00 31.98 -22.29
N PRO A 400 22.37 31.45 -21.10
CA PRO A 400 23.64 30.76 -20.95
C PRO A 400 23.70 29.58 -21.93
N LEU A 401 24.76 29.51 -22.73
CA LEU A 401 25.02 28.40 -23.64
C LEU A 401 25.72 27.29 -22.87
N TRP A 402 25.02 26.19 -22.66
CA TRP A 402 25.56 25.00 -22.01
C TRP A 402 26.19 24.05 -23.03
N ILE A 403 27.46 23.73 -22.84
CA ILE A 403 28.16 22.74 -23.65
C ILE A 403 28.17 21.43 -22.89
N LEU A 404 27.45 20.44 -23.41
CA LEU A 404 27.35 19.11 -22.81
C LEU A 404 28.48 18.21 -23.32
N PRO A 405 29.03 17.32 -22.47
CA PRO A 405 29.89 16.25 -22.94
C PRO A 405 29.11 15.30 -23.86
N PRO A 406 29.80 14.51 -24.71
CA PRO A 406 29.16 13.46 -25.48
C PRO A 406 28.36 12.52 -24.57
N ILE A 407 27.09 12.31 -24.90
CA ILE A 407 26.19 11.41 -24.17
C ILE A 407 26.14 10.08 -24.95
N PRO A 408 26.64 8.97 -24.38
CA PRO A 408 26.49 7.65 -24.97
C PRO A 408 25.03 7.28 -25.21
N THR A 409 24.78 6.36 -26.14
CA THR A 409 23.45 5.82 -26.39
C THR A 409 22.85 5.25 -25.12
N VAL A 410 21.64 5.69 -24.78
CA VAL A 410 20.99 5.33 -23.52
C VAL A 410 20.49 3.90 -23.59
N THR A 411 20.95 3.06 -22.66
CA THR A 411 20.45 1.68 -22.54
C THR A 411 19.18 1.67 -21.68
N VAL A 412 18.08 1.14 -22.23
CA VAL A 412 16.80 1.00 -21.50
C VAL A 412 16.53 -0.50 -21.26
N PRO A 413 16.66 -1.00 -20.03
CA PRO A 413 16.35 -2.37 -19.66
C PRO A 413 14.87 -2.72 -19.88
N SER A 414 14.57 -4.00 -20.14
CA SER A 414 13.20 -4.46 -20.44
C SER A 414 12.21 -4.26 -19.29
N ASN A 415 12.65 -4.29 -18.03
CA ASN A 415 11.80 -4.02 -16.88
C ASN A 415 11.36 -2.56 -16.81
N VAL A 416 12.20 -1.61 -17.22
CA VAL A 416 11.84 -0.18 -17.34
C VAL A 416 10.79 0.01 -18.45
N VAL A 417 10.97 -0.64 -19.61
CA VAL A 417 10.00 -0.58 -20.72
C VAL A 417 8.65 -1.20 -20.34
N ALA A 418 8.68 -2.29 -19.57
CA ALA A 418 7.47 -2.94 -19.08
C ALA A 418 6.73 -2.10 -18.04
N PHE A 419 7.46 -1.36 -17.20
CA PHE A 419 6.90 -0.46 -16.20
C PHE A 419 6.25 0.77 -16.85
N ASP A 420 6.95 1.44 -17.75
CA ASP A 420 6.43 2.60 -18.48
C ASP A 420 6.95 2.61 -19.92
N LYS A 421 6.06 2.29 -20.87
CA LYS A 421 6.40 2.27 -22.30
C LYS A 421 6.79 3.64 -22.85
N SER A 422 6.34 4.73 -22.22
CA SER A 422 6.64 6.09 -22.68
C SER A 422 8.11 6.46 -22.45
N THR A 423 8.79 5.82 -21.47
CA THR A 423 10.20 6.06 -21.15
C THR A 423 11.15 5.78 -22.31
N VAL A 424 10.81 4.88 -23.23
CA VAL A 424 11.66 4.61 -24.42
C VAL A 424 11.76 5.84 -25.32
N GLY A 425 10.67 6.60 -25.47
CA GLY A 425 10.65 7.83 -26.27
C GLY A 425 11.25 9.03 -25.57
N THR A 426 11.40 8.99 -24.24
CA THR A 426 11.92 10.10 -23.43
C THR A 426 13.29 9.82 -22.83
N ALA A 427 13.85 8.61 -22.97
CA ALA A 427 15.11 8.18 -22.37
C ALA A 427 16.29 9.09 -22.71
N ASP A 428 16.47 9.41 -24.00
CA ASP A 428 17.55 10.30 -24.45
C ASP A 428 17.37 11.71 -23.89
N LYS A 429 16.13 12.18 -23.77
CA LYS A 429 15.81 13.48 -23.17
C LYS A 429 16.09 13.48 -21.67
N MET A 430 15.73 12.42 -20.94
CA MET A 430 16.02 12.30 -19.51
C MET A 430 17.53 12.26 -19.25
N ALA A 431 18.28 11.52 -20.06
CA ALA A 431 19.74 11.50 -19.98
C ALA A 431 20.35 12.87 -20.26
N HIS A 432 19.87 13.54 -21.30
CA HIS A 432 20.26 14.92 -21.63
C HIS A 432 20.00 15.88 -20.47
N ASP A 433 18.79 15.84 -19.89
CA ASP A 433 18.39 16.77 -18.83
C ASP A 433 19.22 16.57 -17.55
N VAL A 434 19.50 15.32 -17.15
CA VAL A 434 20.39 15.03 -16.00
C VAL A 434 21.82 15.47 -16.28
N VAL A 435 22.35 15.24 -17.49
CA VAL A 435 23.71 15.69 -17.83
C VAL A 435 23.78 17.21 -17.82
N LEU A 436 22.76 17.91 -18.34
CA LEU A 436 22.66 19.37 -18.29
C LEU A 436 22.65 19.88 -16.85
N ASP A 437 21.88 19.26 -15.96
CA ASP A 437 21.81 19.62 -14.55
C ASP A 437 23.17 19.48 -13.83
N LEU A 438 23.93 18.43 -14.15
CA LEU A 438 25.28 18.25 -13.62
C LEU A 438 26.28 19.29 -14.17
N ILE A 439 26.08 19.77 -15.39
CA ILE A 439 26.89 20.88 -15.93
C ILE A 439 26.52 22.20 -15.26
N ILE A 440 25.24 22.42 -14.98
CA ILE A 440 24.78 23.58 -14.20
C ILE A 440 25.39 23.54 -12.78
N GLU A 441 25.42 22.38 -12.11
CA GLU A 441 26.10 22.21 -10.82
C GLU A 441 27.58 22.58 -10.89
N SER A 442 28.28 22.06 -11.90
CA SER A 442 29.70 22.37 -12.08
C SER A 442 29.96 23.86 -12.25
N GLU A 443 29.11 24.55 -13.00
CA GLU A 443 29.24 25.98 -13.23
C GLU A 443 28.85 26.80 -12.00
N ALA A 444 27.76 26.45 -11.32
CA ALA A 444 27.36 27.01 -10.03
C ALA A 444 28.51 26.92 -9.02
N ARG A 445 29.19 25.79 -9.00
CA ARG A 445 30.33 25.54 -8.12
C ARG A 445 31.59 26.31 -8.52
N ARG A 446 31.87 26.44 -9.81
CA ARG A 446 32.95 27.30 -10.32
C ARG A 446 32.69 28.78 -10.00
N ALA A 447 31.45 29.22 -10.08
CA ALA A 447 31.01 30.60 -9.85
C ALA A 447 30.74 30.92 -8.37
N HIS A 448 30.76 29.92 -7.49
CA HIS A 448 30.30 30.03 -6.10
C HIS A 448 28.86 30.58 -5.99
N ASP A 449 28.00 30.23 -6.95
CA ASP A 449 26.62 30.70 -7.06
C ASP A 449 25.64 29.59 -6.67
N THR A 450 25.12 29.64 -5.45
CA THR A 450 24.13 28.68 -4.96
C THR A 450 22.75 28.85 -5.61
N HIS A 451 22.41 30.03 -6.11
CA HIS A 451 21.14 30.29 -6.78
C HIS A 451 21.15 29.68 -8.19
N LEU A 452 22.30 29.63 -8.85
CA LEU A 452 22.43 28.91 -10.12
C LEU A 452 22.19 27.40 -9.95
N ALA A 453 22.58 26.82 -8.80
CA ALA A 453 22.34 25.41 -8.51
C ALA A 453 20.84 25.04 -8.47
N GLU A 454 19.97 25.96 -8.05
CA GLU A 454 18.50 25.79 -8.04
C GLU A 454 17.91 25.60 -9.44
N SER A 455 18.63 25.99 -10.50
CA SER A 455 18.20 25.78 -11.88
C SER A 455 18.50 24.38 -12.45
N GLY A 456 19.35 23.62 -11.74
CA GLY A 456 19.74 22.25 -12.09
C GLY A 456 19.30 21.20 -11.06
N ALA A 457 18.91 21.59 -9.85
CA ALA A 457 18.41 20.66 -8.86
C ALA A 457 17.34 21.23 -7.93
N THR A 458 16.54 20.33 -7.37
CA THR A 458 15.57 20.60 -6.30
C THR A 458 15.71 19.52 -5.22
N GLY A 459 14.93 19.63 -4.13
CA GLY A 459 14.87 18.63 -3.07
C GLY A 459 16.24 18.32 -2.45
N ASP A 460 16.53 17.03 -2.25
CA ASP A 460 17.75 16.55 -1.60
C ASP A 460 18.99 16.76 -2.46
N ALA A 461 18.86 16.64 -3.79
CA ALA A 461 19.97 16.86 -4.69
C ALA A 461 20.44 18.32 -4.66
N LEU A 462 19.52 19.28 -4.52
CA LEU A 462 19.88 20.69 -4.36
C LEU A 462 20.71 20.91 -3.10
N LYS A 463 20.33 20.25 -1.99
CA LYS A 463 21.11 20.30 -0.76
C LYS A 463 22.52 19.73 -0.96
N GLU A 464 22.64 18.58 -1.62
CA GLU A 464 23.95 18.01 -1.98
C GLU A 464 24.79 19.00 -2.80
N PHE A 465 24.18 19.66 -3.79
CA PHE A 465 24.88 20.62 -4.65
C PHE A 465 25.36 21.83 -3.84
N ILE A 466 24.47 22.41 -3.02
CA ILE A 466 24.79 23.56 -2.17
C ILE A 466 25.87 23.22 -1.14
N ASP A 467 25.83 22.04 -0.52
CA ASP A 467 26.81 21.62 0.49
C ASP A 467 28.22 21.53 -0.10
N VAL A 468 28.35 21.00 -1.33
CA VAL A 468 29.64 20.95 -2.03
C VAL A 468 30.15 22.35 -2.39
N ILE A 469 29.26 23.24 -2.86
CA ILE A 469 29.61 24.64 -3.17
C ILE A 469 30.11 25.36 -1.90
N ASN A 470 29.39 25.23 -0.79
CA ASN A 470 29.77 25.83 0.50
C ASN A 470 31.10 25.27 1.01
N GLY A 471 31.35 23.97 0.82
CA GLY A 471 32.64 23.35 1.12
C GLY A 471 33.79 23.99 0.35
N ASP A 472 33.62 24.19 -0.95
CA ASP A 472 34.63 24.82 -1.82
C ASP A 472 34.89 26.28 -1.45
N ILE A 473 33.82 27.05 -1.14
CA ILE A 473 33.92 28.43 -0.65
C ILE A 473 34.72 28.49 0.66
N SER A 474 34.38 27.63 1.63
CA SER A 474 35.06 27.60 2.93
C SER A 474 36.54 27.23 2.82
N GLY A 475 36.89 26.41 1.82
CA GLY A 475 38.25 26.03 1.50
C GLY A 475 39.02 27.05 0.65
N GLY A 476 38.36 28.14 0.19
CA GLY A 476 38.95 29.15 -0.68
C GLY A 476 39.34 28.62 -2.07
N LYS A 477 38.67 27.58 -2.56
CA LYS A 477 39.00 26.88 -3.82
C LYS A 477 38.01 27.21 -4.91
N ILE A 478 38.51 27.47 -6.12
CA ILE A 478 37.68 27.51 -7.32
C ILE A 478 37.84 26.16 -8.01
N ILE A 479 36.80 25.34 -8.01
CA ILE A 479 36.86 24.01 -8.61
C ILE A 479 36.01 23.97 -9.86
N GLN A 480 36.65 23.63 -10.98
CA GLN A 480 35.99 23.31 -12.23
C GLN A 480 35.85 21.79 -12.33
N LYS A 481 34.61 21.31 -12.45
CA LYS A 481 34.30 19.88 -12.54
C LYS A 481 33.88 19.54 -13.96
N THR A 482 34.52 18.56 -14.58
CA THR A 482 34.13 18.09 -15.91
C THR A 482 33.80 16.62 -15.88
N TYR A 483 32.89 16.20 -16.76
CA TYR A 483 32.42 14.83 -16.84
C TYR A 483 32.76 14.23 -18.19
N SER A 484 33.09 12.95 -18.18
CA SER A 484 33.11 12.09 -19.36
C SER A 484 32.30 10.84 -19.01
N PHE A 485 31.36 10.47 -19.86
CA PHE A 485 30.46 9.34 -19.62
C PHE A 485 30.77 8.21 -20.60
N ASP A 486 30.97 7.01 -20.07
CA ASP A 486 31.20 5.80 -20.84
C ASP A 486 29.88 5.05 -21.09
N LYS A 487 28.96 5.12 -20.12
CA LYS A 487 27.67 4.42 -20.19
C LYS A 487 26.58 5.22 -19.51
N VAL A 488 25.42 5.25 -20.16
CA VAL A 488 24.18 5.82 -19.63
C VAL A 488 23.09 4.77 -19.71
N SER A 489 22.34 4.57 -18.63
CA SER A 489 21.20 3.65 -18.61
C SER A 489 20.07 4.16 -17.74
N LEU A 490 18.83 3.93 -18.17
CA LEU A 490 17.68 4.05 -17.27
C LEU A 490 17.62 2.81 -16.39
N ASN A 491 17.29 2.98 -15.11
CA ASN A 491 17.12 1.89 -14.17
C ASN A 491 15.85 2.12 -13.33
N LEU A 492 15.25 1.01 -12.88
CA LEU A 492 14.11 1.01 -11.99
C LEU A 492 14.60 0.77 -10.55
N TYR A 493 14.15 1.56 -9.60
CA TYR A 493 14.57 1.49 -8.19
C TYR A 493 13.39 1.31 -7.25
N LEU A 494 13.61 0.60 -6.15
CA LEU A 494 12.67 0.51 -5.04
C LEU A 494 12.85 1.69 -4.08
N PRO A 495 11.75 2.31 -3.60
CA PRO A 495 11.81 3.28 -2.53
C PRO A 495 12.45 2.69 -1.27
N LYS A 496 13.44 3.39 -0.70
CA LYS A 496 14.23 2.92 0.46
C LYS A 496 13.39 2.48 1.66
N PHE A 497 12.25 3.14 1.88
CA PHE A 497 11.38 2.93 3.05
C PHE A 497 9.92 2.69 2.69
N SER A 498 9.61 2.24 1.46
CA SER A 498 8.25 1.87 1.10
C SER A 498 8.28 0.87 -0.06
N SER A 499 8.27 -0.40 0.28
CA SER A 499 8.35 -1.48 -0.72
C SER A 499 7.12 -1.52 -1.63
N GLN A 500 5.96 -1.10 -1.12
CA GLN A 500 4.69 -1.04 -1.86
C GLN A 500 4.37 0.33 -2.47
N ALA A 501 5.27 1.32 -2.34
CA ALA A 501 5.17 2.55 -3.11
C ALA A 501 5.62 2.29 -4.56
N SER A 502 5.28 3.22 -5.45
CA SER A 502 5.66 3.10 -6.86
C SER A 502 7.17 3.13 -7.05
N ARG A 503 7.58 2.52 -8.16
CA ARG A 503 8.98 2.42 -8.53
C ARG A 503 9.48 3.74 -9.05
N LEU A 504 10.76 3.96 -8.84
CA LEU A 504 11.44 5.17 -9.24
C LEU A 504 12.23 4.88 -10.51
N VAL A 505 11.96 5.62 -11.58
CA VAL A 505 12.80 5.60 -12.77
C VAL A 505 13.95 6.59 -12.55
N GLY A 506 15.18 6.12 -12.66
CA GLY A 506 16.38 6.93 -12.51
C GLY A 506 17.33 6.80 -13.69
N VAL A 507 18.06 7.88 -13.99
CA VAL A 507 19.15 7.86 -14.98
C VAL A 507 20.44 7.53 -14.25
N THR A 508 21.10 6.46 -14.66
CA THR A 508 22.39 6.03 -14.13
C THR A 508 23.50 6.39 -15.11
N LEU A 509 24.48 7.11 -14.59
CA LEU A 509 25.61 7.64 -15.33
C LEU A 509 26.89 6.99 -14.82
N ASN A 510 27.62 6.34 -15.71
CA ASN A 510 28.93 5.75 -15.44
C ASN A 510 29.99 6.45 -16.30
N GLY A 511 31.10 6.82 -15.68
CA GLY A 511 32.20 7.46 -16.36
C GLY A 511 33.26 7.99 -15.41
N THR A 512 33.80 9.16 -15.70
CA THR A 512 34.84 9.81 -14.91
C THR A 512 34.49 11.27 -14.66
N SER A 513 34.63 11.72 -13.41
CA SER A 513 34.58 13.14 -13.04
C SER A 513 36.00 13.64 -12.80
N THR A 514 36.38 14.73 -13.48
CA THR A 514 37.67 15.38 -13.33
C THR A 514 37.50 16.71 -12.62
N PHE A 515 38.24 16.89 -11.52
CA PHE A 515 38.25 18.11 -10.73
C PHE A 515 39.53 18.87 -11.02
N ILE A 516 39.39 20.12 -11.46
CA ILE A 516 40.49 21.04 -11.70
C ILE A 516 40.35 22.18 -10.70
N THR A 517 41.23 22.22 -9.70
CA THR A 517 41.29 23.34 -8.76
C THR A 517 42.13 24.46 -9.36
N ARG A 518 41.59 25.68 -9.37
CA ARG A 518 42.26 26.89 -9.84
C ARG A 518 42.44 27.87 -8.70
N ASP A 519 43.51 28.64 -8.77
CA ASP A 519 43.71 29.80 -7.90
C ASP A 519 42.94 31.02 -8.43
N ALA A 520 43.01 32.15 -7.69
CA ALA A 520 42.37 33.41 -8.06
C ALA A 520 42.90 34.03 -9.36
N SER A 521 44.07 33.60 -9.85
CA SER A 521 44.63 34.03 -11.14
C SER A 521 44.13 33.17 -12.32
N GLY A 522 43.38 32.10 -12.04
CA GLY A 522 42.89 31.13 -13.03
C GLY A 522 43.88 29.99 -13.34
N SER A 523 45.04 29.96 -12.67
CA SER A 523 46.08 28.95 -12.87
C SER A 523 45.68 27.63 -12.23
N VAL A 524 45.97 26.51 -12.89
CA VAL A 524 45.65 25.17 -12.37
C VAL A 524 46.60 24.82 -11.23
N VAL A 525 46.05 24.62 -10.04
CA VAL A 525 46.78 24.24 -8.82
C VAL A 525 46.86 22.72 -8.68
N SER A 526 45.76 22.03 -8.99
CA SER A 526 45.71 20.56 -8.94
C SER A 526 44.64 20.01 -9.85
N GLN A 527 44.89 18.84 -10.42
CA GLN A 527 43.93 18.09 -11.21
C GLN A 527 43.85 16.65 -10.70
N SER A 528 42.65 16.16 -10.49
CA SER A 528 42.39 14.78 -10.08
C SER A 528 41.16 14.23 -10.78
N SER A 529 41.21 12.98 -11.22
CA SER A 529 40.08 12.30 -11.84
C SER A 529 39.66 11.11 -10.99
N THR A 530 38.35 10.98 -10.77
CA THR A 530 37.77 9.87 -10.02
C THR A 530 36.68 9.19 -10.85
N PRO A 531 36.49 7.87 -10.70
CA PRO A 531 35.34 7.19 -11.29
C PRO A 531 34.04 7.86 -10.82
N TYR A 532 33.10 8.01 -11.74
CA TYR A 532 31.77 8.52 -11.49
C TYR A 532 30.76 7.42 -11.78
N ALA A 533 29.96 7.08 -10.77
CA ALA A 533 28.88 6.12 -10.87
C ALA A 533 27.76 6.60 -9.93
N LYS A 534 26.81 7.34 -10.49
CA LYS A 534 25.65 7.86 -9.75
C LYS A 534 24.36 7.66 -10.52
N SER A 535 23.28 7.54 -9.76
CA SER A 535 21.92 7.41 -10.28
C SER A 535 21.07 8.57 -9.80
N TRP A 536 20.35 9.23 -10.70
CA TRP A 536 19.58 10.44 -10.39
C TRP A 536 18.10 10.27 -10.76
N GLY A 537 17.22 10.71 -9.86
CA GLY A 537 15.82 10.94 -10.15
C GLY A 537 15.59 12.35 -10.70
N LEU A 538 14.55 12.51 -11.53
CA LEU A 538 14.12 13.81 -12.08
C LEU A 538 12.76 14.22 -11.49
N ASP A 539 12.59 15.51 -11.18
CA ASP A 539 11.29 16.09 -10.82
C ASP A 539 10.47 16.40 -12.07
N THR A 540 9.37 15.68 -12.27
CA THR A 540 8.46 15.89 -13.40
C THR A 540 7.15 16.58 -13.01
N SER A 541 7.05 17.09 -11.77
CA SER A 541 5.81 17.67 -11.22
C SER A 541 5.57 19.14 -11.62
N GLY A 542 6.63 19.85 -12.04
CA GLY A 542 6.56 21.26 -12.45
C GLY A 542 6.17 21.48 -13.92
N THR A 543 5.83 22.73 -14.26
CA THR A 543 5.55 23.18 -15.64
C THR A 543 6.82 23.50 -16.44
N GLY A 544 8.00 23.43 -15.80
CA GLY A 544 9.31 23.67 -16.41
C GLY A 544 10.00 22.40 -16.93
N ARG A 545 11.28 22.54 -17.31
CA ARG A 545 12.15 21.39 -17.63
C ARG A 545 12.33 20.54 -16.34
N PRO A 546 12.25 19.20 -16.41
CA PRO A 546 12.59 18.35 -15.28
C PRO A 546 14.02 18.60 -14.82
N VAL A 547 14.23 18.68 -13.50
CA VAL A 547 15.55 18.86 -12.88
C VAL A 547 15.86 17.72 -11.94
N ILE A 548 17.14 17.48 -11.63
CA ILE A 548 17.55 16.47 -10.65
C ILE A 548 16.87 16.76 -9.30
N ILE A 549 16.18 15.76 -8.76
CA ILE A 549 15.53 15.88 -7.44
C ILE A 549 16.30 15.12 -6.37
N ASN A 550 16.72 13.89 -6.65
CA ASN A 550 17.25 12.97 -5.63
C ASN A 550 18.37 12.09 -6.18
N ASP A 551 19.32 11.77 -5.29
CA ASP A 551 20.32 10.72 -5.51
C ASP A 551 19.70 9.33 -5.23
N TYR A 552 19.70 8.46 -6.24
CA TYR A 552 19.23 7.07 -6.19
C TYR A 552 20.35 6.03 -6.10
N THR A 553 21.61 6.47 -5.98
CA THR A 553 22.79 5.59 -6.03
C THR A 553 22.74 4.47 -4.97
N ASP A 554 22.17 4.76 -3.79
CA ASP A 554 22.05 3.80 -2.68
C ASP A 554 20.72 3.01 -2.68
N LEU A 555 19.87 3.19 -3.69
CA LEU A 555 18.60 2.48 -3.77
C LEU A 555 18.78 1.07 -4.34
N ALA A 556 18.00 0.12 -3.80
CA ALA A 556 17.97 -1.22 -4.36
C ALA A 556 17.32 -1.19 -5.75
N PRO A 557 17.93 -1.81 -6.77
CA PRO A 557 17.29 -1.95 -8.07
C PRO A 557 16.01 -2.77 -7.94
N ALA A 558 14.96 -2.33 -8.61
CA ALA A 558 13.72 -3.08 -8.71
C ALA A 558 13.88 -4.24 -9.72
N PRO A 559 13.32 -5.42 -9.41
CA PRO A 559 13.47 -6.61 -10.24
C PRO A 559 12.88 -6.48 -11.65
#